data_AF-A0A246A8J8-F1
#
_entry.id   AF-A0A246A8J8-F1
#
_cell.length_a   1.000
_cell.length_b   1.000
_cell.length_c   1.000
_cell.angle_alpha   90.00
_cell.angle_beta   90.00
_cell.angle_gamma   90.00
#
_symmetry.space_group_name_H-M   'P 1'
#
loop_
_entity.id
_entity.type
_entity.pdbx_description
1 polymer ?
#
loop_
_entity_poly.entity_id
_entity_poly.type
_entity_poly.pdbx_seq_one_letter_code
_entity_poly.pdbx_strand_id
1 'polypeptide(L)'
;MYRKDLITAEIQKLAEVLAKIMGLKLEGKLKDAEELFNETMENGFTLPVDILESEDRTTFENWLHKCNLPAEKLDSLSEFLYYELGISTERNQVIAPKLNLVYQYLADEHKIVHLVNLHRQKTIQQYI
;
A
#
# COMPACT_ATOMS: atom_id res chain seq x y z
N MET A 1 0.55 15.69 22.14
CA MET A 1 -0.30 14.56 22.54
C MET A 1 -1.33 14.29 21.46
N TYR A 2 -2.42 15.06 21.35
CA TYR A 2 -3.56 14.77 20.46
C TYR A 2 -3.26 14.30 19.01
N ARG A 3 -2.38 14.98 18.25
CA ARG A 3 -2.14 14.59 16.85
C ARG A 3 -1.41 13.25 16.68
N LYS A 4 -0.46 12.95 17.58
CA LYS A 4 0.29 11.67 17.53
C LYS A 4 -0.61 10.51 17.93
N ASP A 5 -1.45 10.71 18.95
CA ASP A 5 -2.36 9.67 19.43
C ASP A 5 -3.43 9.31 18.39
N LEU A 6 -3.90 10.30 17.62
CA LEU A 6 -4.83 10.10 16.51
C LEU A 6 -4.22 9.31 15.35
N ILE A 7 -2.99 9.64 14.94
CA ILE A 7 -2.30 8.91 13.86
C ILE A 7 -2.06 7.47 14.31
N THR A 8 -1.55 7.25 15.52
CA THR A 8 -1.34 5.89 16.04
C THR A 8 -2.61 5.05 16.03
N ALA A 9 -3.74 5.63 16.45
CA ALA A 9 -5.03 4.93 16.42
C ALA A 9 -5.48 4.60 14.98
N GLU A 10 -5.20 5.48 14.01
CA GLU A 10 -5.48 5.23 12.60
C GLU A 10 -4.61 4.11 12.03
N ILE A 11 -3.30 4.11 12.32
CA ILE A 11 -2.38 3.04 11.92
C ILE A 11 -2.80 1.70 12.52
N GLN A 12 -3.21 1.69 13.80
CA GLN A 12 -3.70 0.47 14.44
C GLN A 12 -4.95 -0.08 13.75
N LYS A 13 -5.91 0.79 13.39
CA LYS A 13 -7.09 0.38 12.62
C LYS A 13 -6.72 -0.18 11.26
N LEU A 14 -5.77 0.44 10.55
CA LEU A 14 -5.30 -0.07 9.25
C LEU A 14 -4.66 -1.45 9.39
N ALA A 15 -3.88 -1.69 10.45
CA ALA A 15 -3.30 -3.00 10.72
C ALA A 15 -4.37 -4.07 11.03
N GLU A 16 -5.40 -3.73 11.80
CA GLU A 16 -6.54 -4.61 12.07
C GLU A 16 -7.33 -4.96 10.79
N VAL A 17 -7.53 -3.97 9.92
CA VAL A 17 -8.19 -4.15 8.62
C VAL A 17 -7.34 -5.06 7.72
N LEU A 18 -6.03 -4.85 7.65
CA LEU A 18 -5.13 -5.72 6.87
C LEU A 18 -5.17 -7.17 7.37
N ALA A 19 -5.11 -7.37 8.68
CA ALA A 19 -5.23 -8.70 9.28
C ALA A 19 -6.56 -9.38 8.92
N LYS A 20 -7.66 -8.62 8.90
CA LYS A 20 -8.97 -9.11 8.46
C LYS A 20 -8.98 -9.50 6.99
N ILE A 21 -8.42 -8.69 6.09
CA ILE A 21 -8.28 -9.01 4.67
C ILE A 21 -7.49 -10.31 4.48
N MET A 22 -6.37 -10.45 5.20
CA MET A 22 -5.55 -11.67 5.16
C MET A 22 -6.34 -12.90 5.65
N GLY A 23 -7.12 -12.75 6.74
CA GLY A 23 -8.00 -13.81 7.24
C GLY A 23 -9.04 -14.25 6.20
N LEU A 24 -9.71 -13.30 5.55
CA LEU A 24 -10.68 -13.58 4.49
C LEU A 24 -10.05 -14.32 3.30
N LYS A 25 -8.83 -13.94 2.89
CA LYS A 25 -8.09 -14.64 1.83
C LYS A 25 -7.79 -16.09 2.22
N LEU A 26 -7.38 -16.35 3.47
CA LEU A 26 -7.13 -17.70 3.97
C LEU A 26 -8.40 -18.55 4.04
N GLU A 27 -9.54 -17.94 4.32
CA GLU A 27 -10.86 -18.59 4.32
C GLU A 27 -11.41 -18.83 2.90
N GLY A 28 -10.70 -18.39 1.85
CA GLY A 28 -11.16 -18.48 0.45
C GLY A 28 -12.24 -17.46 0.08
N LYS A 29 -12.53 -16.49 0.96
CA LYS A 29 -13.50 -15.40 0.72
C LYS A 29 -12.84 -14.26 -0.05
N LEU A 30 -12.36 -14.56 -1.25
CA LEU A 30 -11.56 -13.64 -2.07
C LEU A 30 -12.32 -12.36 -2.43
N LYS A 31 -13.62 -12.48 -2.74
CA LYS A 31 -14.46 -11.34 -3.08
C LYS A 31 -14.62 -10.37 -1.91
N ASP A 32 -14.93 -10.89 -0.71
CA ASP A 32 -15.04 -10.06 0.50
C ASP A 32 -13.72 -9.38 0.86
N ALA A 33 -12.59 -10.09 0.64
CA ALA A 33 -11.26 -9.54 0.85
C ALA A 33 -10.94 -8.41 -0.14
N GLU A 34 -11.31 -8.57 -1.41
CA GLU A 34 -11.14 -7.57 -2.47
C GLU A 34 -12.03 -6.34 -2.24
N GLU A 35 -13.30 -6.54 -1.88
CA GLU A 35 -14.22 -5.44 -1.54
C GLU A 35 -13.68 -4.62 -0.37
N LEU A 36 -13.23 -5.28 0.70
CA LEU A 36 -12.65 -4.59 1.86
C LEU A 36 -11.32 -3.90 1.52
N PHE A 37 -10.49 -4.50 0.65
CA PHE A 37 -9.26 -3.89 0.17
C PHE A 37 -9.55 -2.59 -0.60
N ASN A 38 -10.47 -2.65 -1.57
CA ASN A 38 -10.86 -1.50 -2.39
C ASN A 38 -11.45 -0.37 -1.54
N GLU A 39 -12.35 -0.71 -0.61
CA GLU A 39 -12.89 0.26 0.36
C GLU A 39 -11.79 0.91 1.19
N THR A 40 -10.77 0.15 1.57
CA THR A 40 -9.63 0.65 2.35
C THR A 40 -8.72 1.55 1.51
N MET A 41 -8.52 1.26 0.23
CA MET A 41 -7.77 2.15 -0.66
C MET A 41 -8.47 3.51 -0.78
N GLU A 42 -9.77 3.51 -1.04
CA GLU A 42 -10.54 4.73 -1.23
C GLU A 42 -10.72 5.53 0.06
N ASN A 43 -11.18 4.91 1.14
CA ASN A 43 -11.53 5.62 2.37
C ASN A 43 -10.35 5.72 3.34
N GLY A 44 -9.53 4.68 3.39
CA GLY A 44 -8.35 4.63 4.24
C GLY A 44 -7.24 5.51 3.69
N PHE A 45 -6.90 5.38 2.41
CA PHE A 45 -5.76 6.08 1.81
C PHE A 45 -6.12 7.23 0.88
N THR A 46 -7.40 7.49 0.61
CA THR A 46 -7.81 8.44 -0.44
C THR A 46 -7.14 8.13 -1.78
N LEU A 47 -6.97 6.83 -2.05
CA LEU A 47 -6.41 6.25 -3.27
C LEU A 47 -7.57 5.63 -4.07
N PRO A 48 -8.08 6.32 -5.09
CA PRO A 48 -9.06 5.76 -6.00
C PRO A 48 -8.56 4.47 -6.65
N VAL A 49 -9.43 3.45 -6.75
CA VAL A 49 -9.06 2.14 -7.31
C VAL A 49 -8.62 2.28 -8.77
N ASP A 50 -9.23 3.18 -9.55
CA ASP A 50 -8.81 3.46 -10.93
C ASP A 50 -7.38 3.99 -11.04
N ILE A 51 -6.91 4.77 -10.05
CA ILE A 51 -5.51 5.22 -9.98
C ILE A 51 -4.58 4.06 -9.60
N LEU A 52 -5.01 3.19 -8.69
CA LEU A 52 -4.24 2.00 -8.28
C LEU A 52 -4.15 0.95 -9.40
N GLU A 53 -5.20 0.76 -10.18
CA GLU A 53 -5.26 -0.21 -11.29
C GLU A 53 -4.73 0.36 -12.60
N SER A 54 -4.50 1.67 -12.69
CA SER A 54 -3.97 2.30 -13.90
C SER A 54 -2.64 1.67 -14.33
N GLU A 55 -2.55 1.30 -15.61
CA GLU A 55 -1.30 0.87 -16.26
C GLU A 55 -0.30 2.05 -16.38
N ASP A 56 -0.81 3.28 -16.43
CA ASP A 56 0.02 4.47 -16.46
C ASP A 56 0.60 4.76 -15.07
N ARG A 57 1.86 4.37 -14.89
CA ARG A 57 2.65 4.64 -13.69
C ARG A 57 2.64 6.12 -13.30
N THR A 58 2.63 7.04 -14.26
CA THR A 58 2.68 8.49 -14.00
C THR A 58 1.40 8.98 -13.31
N THR A 59 0.26 8.33 -13.55
CA THR A 59 -0.99 8.63 -12.84
C THR A 59 -0.86 8.38 -11.33
N PHE A 60 -0.28 7.24 -10.93
CA PHE A 60 -0.05 6.93 -9.53
C PHE A 60 1.01 7.83 -8.88
N GLU A 61 2.11 8.11 -9.59
CA GLU A 61 3.16 9.03 -9.13
C GLU A 61 2.60 10.44 -8.85
N ASN A 62 1.79 10.96 -9.76
CA ASN A 62 1.11 12.24 -9.58
C ASN A 62 0.17 12.26 -8.37
N TRP A 63 -0.53 11.15 -8.11
CA TRP A 63 -1.35 11.00 -6.91
C TRP A 63 -0.48 11.01 -5.65
N LEU A 64 0.63 10.28 -5.65
CA LEU A 64 1.53 10.15 -4.50
C LEU A 64 2.08 11.52 -4.07
N HIS A 65 2.49 12.36 -5.02
CA HIS A 65 2.95 13.73 -4.72
C HIS A 65 1.84 14.68 -4.24
N LYS A 66 0.57 14.36 -4.46
CA LYS A 66 -0.58 15.22 -4.10
C LYS A 66 -1.31 14.77 -2.84
N CYS A 67 -1.25 13.48 -2.49
CA CYS A 67 -2.05 12.89 -1.41
C CYS A 67 -1.73 13.44 -0.01
N ASN A 68 -0.53 14.02 0.18
CA ASN A 68 -0.05 14.60 1.44
C ASN A 68 -0.24 13.67 2.66
N LEU A 69 -0.15 12.35 2.43
CA LEU A 69 -0.25 11.34 3.47
C LEU A 69 0.99 11.41 4.37
N PRO A 70 0.84 11.27 5.70
CA PRO A 70 1.99 11.18 6.59
C PRO A 70 2.76 9.87 6.36
N ALA A 71 4.04 9.87 6.72
CA ALA A 71 4.96 8.77 6.44
C ALA A 71 4.47 7.44 7.02
N GLU A 72 3.89 7.44 8.22
CA GLU A 72 3.36 6.25 8.89
C GLU A 72 2.21 5.60 8.11
N LYS A 73 1.42 6.43 7.41
CA LYS A 73 0.29 5.99 6.62
C LYS A 73 0.73 5.51 5.24
N LEU A 74 1.76 6.12 4.65
CA LEU A 74 2.43 5.60 3.45
C LEU A 74 3.15 4.28 3.71
N ASP A 75 3.76 4.13 4.88
CA ASP A 75 4.36 2.86 5.33
C ASP A 75 3.28 1.77 5.44
N SER A 76 2.13 2.10 6.05
CA SER A 76 0.97 1.19 6.09
C SER A 76 0.46 0.84 4.69
N LEU A 77 0.30 1.81 3.78
CA LEU A 77 -0.08 1.55 2.39
C LEU A 77 0.89 0.56 1.73
N SER A 78 2.19 0.69 1.99
CA SER A 78 3.20 -0.21 1.42
C SER A 78 2.99 -1.66 1.86
N GLU A 79 2.52 -1.92 3.08
CA GLU A 79 2.18 -3.27 3.54
C GLU A 79 0.99 -3.82 2.76
N PHE A 80 -0.08 -3.04 2.59
CA PHE A 80 -1.26 -3.47 1.80
C PHE A 80 -0.87 -3.85 0.37
N LEU A 81 -0.08 -3.01 -0.29
CA LEU A 81 0.39 -3.28 -1.66
C LEU A 81 1.34 -4.48 -1.71
N TYR A 82 2.20 -4.68 -0.70
CA TYR A 82 3.10 -5.83 -0.65
C TYR A 82 2.32 -7.16 -0.59
N TYR A 83 1.21 -7.21 0.16
CA TYR A 83 0.36 -8.40 0.25
C TYR A 83 -0.51 -8.66 -0.99
N GLU A 84 -0.51 -7.76 -1.96
CA GLU A 84 -1.09 -7.99 -3.29
C GLU A 84 -0.10 -8.66 -4.25
N LEU A 85 1.20 -8.66 -3.91
CA LEU A 85 2.21 -9.37 -4.68
C LEU A 85 2.10 -10.89 -4.50
N GLY A 86 2.46 -11.63 -5.54
CA GLY A 86 2.45 -13.09 -5.57
C GLY A 86 1.07 -13.71 -5.83
N ILE A 87 0.01 -12.90 -5.96
CA ILE A 87 -1.34 -13.38 -6.31
C ILE A 87 -1.40 -13.84 -7.77
N SER A 88 -0.94 -12.99 -8.69
CA SER A 88 -0.85 -13.31 -10.12
C SER A 88 0.24 -12.49 -10.81
N THR A 89 0.66 -12.91 -11.99
CA THR A 89 1.68 -12.18 -12.78
C THR A 89 1.17 -10.80 -13.16
N GLU A 90 -0.09 -10.71 -13.59
CA GLU A 90 -0.76 -9.47 -13.99
C GLU A 90 -0.84 -8.52 -12.78
N ARG A 91 -1.24 -9.03 -11.61
CA ARG A 91 -1.30 -8.23 -10.38
C ARG A 91 0.07 -7.69 -9.99
N ASN A 92 1.11 -8.53 -10.12
CA ASN A 92 2.49 -8.12 -9.83
C ASN A 92 2.93 -6.97 -10.75
N GLN A 93 2.64 -7.04 -12.06
CA GLN A 93 2.99 -5.98 -13.01
C GLN A 93 2.34 -4.64 -12.68
N VAL A 94 1.11 -4.66 -12.16
CA VAL A 94 0.37 -3.45 -11.76
C VAL A 94 0.89 -2.88 -10.45
N ILE A 95 1.13 -3.73 -9.44
CA ILE A 95 1.41 -3.30 -8.07
C ILE A 95 2.90 -3.07 -7.79
N ALA A 96 3.79 -3.90 -8.35
CA ALA A 96 5.24 -3.81 -8.08
C ALA A 96 5.84 -2.42 -8.39
N PRO A 97 5.55 -1.79 -9.54
CA PRO A 97 6.08 -0.45 -9.84
C PRO A 97 5.54 0.62 -8.88
N LYS A 98 4.28 0.52 -8.45
CA LYS A 98 3.61 1.46 -7.55
C LYS A 98 4.16 1.35 -6.13
N LEU A 99 4.33 0.12 -5.64
CA LEU A 99 4.99 -0.14 -4.37
C LEU A 99 6.42 0.39 -4.36
N ASN A 100 7.16 0.21 -5.46
CA ASN A 100 8.50 0.77 -5.58
C ASN A 100 8.49 2.31 -5.50
N LEU A 101 7.52 2.99 -6.14
CA LEU A 101 7.34 4.44 -6.01
C LEU A 101 7.07 4.88 -4.56
N VAL A 102 6.22 4.16 -3.82
CA VAL A 102 5.95 4.46 -2.40
C VAL A 102 7.24 4.35 -1.58
N TYR A 103 8.04 3.31 -1.78
CA TYR A 103 9.31 3.16 -1.08
C TYR A 103 10.34 4.24 -1.46
N GLN A 104 10.41 4.63 -2.73
CA GLN A 104 11.26 5.74 -3.18
C GLN A 104 10.84 7.04 -2.51
N TYR A 105 9.54 7.35 -2.51
CA TYR A 105 8.99 8.55 -1.88
C TYR A 105 9.26 8.59 -0.36
N LEU A 106 9.08 7.47 0.34
CA LEU A 106 9.41 7.36 1.78
C LEU A 106 10.90 7.61 2.06
N ALA A 107 11.78 7.11 1.19
CA ALA A 107 13.22 7.31 1.33
C ALA A 107 13.63 8.75 1.04
N ASP A 108 13.11 9.35 -0.03
CA ASP A 108 13.52 10.67 -0.52
C ASP A 108 12.91 11.80 0.31
N GLU A 109 11.60 11.78 0.55
CA GLU A 109 10.87 12.87 1.21
C GLU A 109 10.89 12.75 2.74
N HIS A 110 10.74 11.53 3.25
CA HIS A 110 10.66 11.30 4.70
C HIS A 110 11.98 10.85 5.33
N LYS A 111 13.01 10.59 4.51
CA LYS A 111 14.31 10.03 4.96
C LYS A 111 14.16 8.73 5.74
N ILE A 112 13.08 8.00 5.50
CA ILE A 112 12.79 6.73 6.13
C ILE A 112 13.37 5.63 5.23
N VAL A 113 14.53 5.12 5.62
CA VAL A 113 15.12 3.94 5.01
C VAL A 113 14.93 2.76 5.96
N HIS A 114 13.77 2.09 5.88
CA HIS A 114 13.60 0.84 6.60
C HIS A 114 14.44 -0.25 5.93
N LEU A 115 15.28 -0.94 6.73
CA LEU A 115 16.02 -2.13 6.30
C LEU A 115 15.11 -3.20 5.66
N VAL A 116 13.86 -3.27 6.12
CA VAL A 116 12.81 -4.12 5.56
C VAL A 116 12.44 -3.68 4.13
N ASN A 117 12.29 -2.38 3.88
CA ASN A 117 11.94 -1.83 2.56
C ASN A 117 13.07 -2.06 1.55
N LEU A 118 14.33 -1.98 1.97
CA LEU A 118 15.49 -2.35 1.16
C LEU A 118 15.49 -3.84 0.75
N HIS A 119 15.11 -4.73 1.65
CA HIS A 119 14.98 -6.15 1.32
C HIS A 119 13.80 -6.40 0.38
N ARG A 120 12.65 -5.78 0.65
CA ARG A 120 11.45 -5.89 -0.18
C ARG A 120 11.63 -5.30 -1.57
N GLN A 121 12.35 -4.19 -1.72
CA GLN A 121 12.73 -3.62 -3.02
C GLN A 121 13.53 -4.62 -3.87
N LYS A 122 14.44 -5.41 -3.26
CA LYS A 122 15.17 -6.46 -3.99
C LYS A 122 14.25 -7.59 -4.45
N THR A 123 13.23 -7.93 -3.66
CA THR A 123 12.20 -8.91 -4.06
C THR A 123 11.32 -8.35 -5.18
N ILE A 124 10.94 -7.07 -5.11
CA ILE A 124 10.13 -6.39 -6.13
C ILE A 124 10.83 -6.36 -7.50
N GLN A 125 12.16 -6.20 -7.53
CA GLN A 125 12.94 -6.26 -8.77
C GLN A 125 12.79 -7.58 -9.54
N GLN A 126 12.30 -8.66 -8.91
CA GLN A 126 12.05 -9.92 -9.60
C GLN A 126 10.77 -9.89 -10.46
N TYR A 127 9.93 -8.87 -10.28
CA TYR A 127 8.64 -8.71 -10.94
C TYR A 127 8.59 -7.54 -11.92
N ILE A 128 9.67 -6.76 -12.05
CA ILE A 128 9.85 -5.63 -12.97
C ILE A 128 10.84 -6.04 -14.06
#